data_AF-T0Z9G7-F1
#
_entry.id   AF-T0Z9G7-F1
#
_cell.length_a   1.000
_cell.length_b   1.000
_cell.length_c   1.000
_cell.angle_alpha   90.00
_cell.angle_beta   90.00
_cell.angle_gamma   90.00
#
_symmetry.space_group_name_H-M   'P 1'
#
loop_
_entity.id
_entity.type
_entity.pdbx_description
1 polymer ?
#
loop_
_entity_poly.entity_id
_entity_poly.type
_entity_poly.pdbx_seq_one_letter_code
_entity_poly.pdbx_strand_id
1 'polypeptide(L)'
;RFKRYQRSEQAFVLALMEMVVQGVSTRKVTEVTEALCGASFSKSTVSALCAGLDPRVRAFNERRLTAEYPFVLVDALVLTVREEDCVVSKAALMASGIRADGVREIWGI
;
A
#
# COMPACT_ATOMS: atom_id res chain seq x y z
N ARG A 1 24.68 -1.73 17.51
CA ARG A 1 25.75 -1.35 16.56
C ARG A 1 25.10 -0.79 15.29
N PHE A 2 24.45 0.38 15.35
CA PHE A 2 23.62 0.93 14.26
C PHE A 2 23.77 2.46 14.17
N LYS A 3 24.96 2.97 13.86
CA LYS A 3 25.17 4.43 13.82
C LYS A 3 25.89 4.96 12.57
N ARG A 4 26.05 4.14 11.52
CA ARG A 4 26.83 4.54 10.33
C ARG A 4 26.16 4.27 8.96
N TYR A 5 24.93 3.74 8.92
CA TYR A 5 24.23 3.31 7.69
C TYR A 5 22.79 3.84 7.53
N GLN A 6 22.41 4.89 8.26
CA GLN A 6 21.01 5.32 8.41
C GLN A 6 20.27 5.62 7.10
N ARG A 7 20.96 6.18 6.07
CA ARG A 7 20.35 6.48 4.76
C ARG A 7 20.20 5.26 3.86
N SER A 8 21.23 4.42 3.78
CA SER A 8 21.19 3.21 2.94
C SER A 8 20.15 2.21 3.45
N GLU A 9 19.99 2.11 4.77
CA GLU A 9 18.97 1.29 5.41
C GLU A 9 17.55 1.82 5.16
N GLN A 10 17.35 3.14 5.22
CA GLN A 10 16.06 3.75 4.87
C GLN A 10 15.69 3.59 3.40
N ALA A 11 16.62 3.83 2.47
CA ALA A 11 16.38 3.66 1.04
C ALA A 11 16.02 2.20 0.70
N PHE A 12 16.68 1.26 1.37
CA PHE A 12 16.39 -0.15 1.23
C PHE A 12 15.00 -0.53 1.76
N VAL A 13 14.62 -0.06 2.96
CA VAL A 13 13.27 -0.25 3.51
C VAL A 13 12.20 0.32 2.58
N LEU A 14 12.42 1.52 2.03
CA LEU A 14 11.52 2.13 1.06
C LEU A 14 11.38 1.29 -0.21
N ALA A 15 12.47 0.70 -0.71
CA ALA A 15 12.41 -0.19 -1.86
C ALA A 15 11.59 -1.46 -1.58
N LEU A 16 11.70 -2.04 -0.38
CA LEU A 16 10.87 -3.17 0.05
C LEU A 16 9.38 -2.78 0.10
N MET A 17 9.06 -1.62 0.66
CA MET A 17 7.69 -1.10 0.72
C MET A 17 7.14 -0.83 -0.69
N GLU A 18 7.94 -0.26 -1.58
CA GLU A 18 7.57 -0.01 -2.98
C GLU A 18 7.25 -1.33 -3.71
N MET A 19 8.05 -2.38 -3.54
CA MET A 19 7.75 -3.69 -4.12
C MET A 19 6.37 -4.21 -3.70
N VAL A 20 6.00 -4.05 -2.43
CA VAL A 20 4.68 -4.46 -1.94
C VAL A 20 3.57 -3.61 -2.55
N VAL A 21 3.77 -2.29 -2.68
CA VAL A 21 2.82 -1.39 -3.36
C VAL A 21 2.63 -1.78 -4.84
N GLN A 22 3.69 -2.24 -5.51
CA GLN A 22 3.64 -2.76 -6.88
C GLN A 22 3.04 -4.18 -6.99
N GLY A 23 2.53 -4.75 -5.89
CA GLY A 23 1.83 -6.05 -5.89
C GLY A 23 2.73 -7.27 -5.70
N VAL A 24 4.01 -7.08 -5.35
CA VAL A 24 4.89 -8.21 -5.02
C VAL A 24 4.51 -8.76 -3.66
N SER A 25 4.14 -10.05 -3.61
CA SER A 25 3.79 -10.69 -2.34
C SER A 25 4.94 -10.63 -1.35
N THR A 26 4.64 -10.51 -0.05
CA THR A 26 5.66 -10.48 1.04
C THR A 26 6.61 -11.67 1.00
N ARG A 27 6.13 -12.86 0.59
CA ARG A 27 6.98 -14.03 0.35
C ARG A 27 7.95 -13.81 -0.80
N LYS A 28 7.47 -13.26 -1.92
CA LYS A 28 8.32 -12.99 -3.08
C LYS A 28 9.34 -11.89 -2.81
N VAL A 29 8.98 -10.88 -2.02
CA VAL A 29 9.91 -9.86 -1.52
C VAL A 29 11.05 -10.52 -0.74
N THR A 30 10.75 -11.43 0.20
CA THR A 30 11.78 -12.20 0.92
C THR A 30 12.73 -12.94 -0.04
N GLU A 31 12.18 -13.66 -1.02
CA GLU A 31 12.98 -14.41 -2.01
C GLU A 31 13.89 -13.50 -2.85
N VAL A 32 13.36 -12.37 -3.34
CA VAL A 32 14.12 -11.40 -4.15
C VAL A 32 15.23 -10.76 -3.33
N THR A 33 14.95 -10.44 -2.07
CA THR A 33 15.91 -9.75 -1.19
C THR A 33 17.07 -10.67 -0.79
N GLU A 34 16.77 -11.94 -0.50
CA GLU A 34 17.81 -12.95 -0.24
C GLU A 34 18.70 -13.16 -1.46
N ALA A 35 18.10 -13.28 -2.65
CA ALA A 35 18.83 -13.53 -3.90
C ALA A 35 19.75 -12.34 -4.30
N LEU A 36 19.31 -11.10 -4.07
CA LEU A 36 20.05 -9.90 -4.49
C LEU A 36 21.02 -9.37 -3.42
N CYS A 37 20.71 -9.55 -2.14
CA CYS A 37 21.44 -8.91 -1.05
C CYS A 37 22.07 -9.90 -0.06
N GLY A 38 21.82 -11.21 -0.19
CA GLY A 38 22.30 -12.24 0.73
C GLY A 38 21.76 -12.07 2.16
N ALA A 39 20.67 -11.31 2.31
CA ALA A 39 20.03 -11.00 3.58
C ALA A 39 18.52 -11.28 3.48
N SER A 40 18.02 -12.11 4.39
CA SER A 40 16.62 -12.54 4.39
C SER A 40 15.84 -11.80 5.46
N PHE A 41 14.66 -11.32 5.06
CA PHE A 41 13.66 -10.77 5.96
C PHE A 41 12.48 -11.72 5.97
N SER A 42 11.99 -12.09 7.15
CA SER A 42 10.79 -12.92 7.23
C SER A 42 9.58 -12.18 6.63
N LYS A 43 8.57 -12.94 6.21
CA LYS A 43 7.27 -12.41 5.80
C LYS A 43 6.71 -11.42 6.82
N SER A 44 6.82 -11.74 8.11
CA SER A 44 6.32 -10.89 9.20
C SER A 44 7.10 -9.58 9.30
N THR A 45 8.42 -9.59 9.11
CA THR A 45 9.23 -8.37 9.10
C THR A 45 8.88 -7.48 7.91
N VAL A 46 8.73 -8.03 6.70
CA VAL A 46 8.29 -7.26 5.52
C VAL A 46 6.91 -6.65 5.77
N SER A 47 5.98 -7.43 6.34
CA SER A 47 4.64 -6.94 6.70
C SER A 47 4.70 -5.80 7.72
N ALA A 48 5.53 -5.92 8.75
CA ALA A 48 5.69 -4.89 9.77
C ALA A 48 6.31 -3.59 9.21
N LEU A 49 7.26 -3.71 8.29
CA LEU A 49 7.82 -2.54 7.59
C LEU A 49 6.75 -1.84 6.73
N CYS A 50 5.88 -2.61 6.07
CA CYS A 50 4.79 -2.05 5.27
C CYS A 50 3.71 -1.37 6.10
N ALA A 51 3.54 -1.70 7.39
CA ALA A 51 2.67 -0.94 8.30
C ALA A 51 3.12 0.53 8.45
N GLY A 52 4.39 0.83 8.12
CA GLY A 52 4.86 2.22 7.99
C GLY A 52 4.17 3.02 6.86
N LEU A 53 3.42 2.37 5.97
CA LEU A 53 2.58 3.03 4.96
C LEU A 53 1.25 3.53 5.53
N ASP A 54 0.78 2.98 6.65
CA ASP A 54 -0.54 3.29 7.22
C ASP A 54 -0.76 4.80 7.44
N PRO A 55 0.22 5.59 7.94
CA PRO A 55 0.06 7.04 8.05
C PRO A 55 -0.13 7.73 6.70
N ARG A 56 0.51 7.24 5.62
CA ARG A 56 0.37 7.79 4.28
C ARG A 56 -0.99 7.45 3.67
N VAL A 57 -1.44 6.21 3.85
CA VAL A 57 -2.76 5.76 3.41
C VAL A 57 -3.85 6.57 4.14
N ARG A 58 -3.71 6.72 5.46
CA ARG A 58 -4.64 7.53 6.27
C ARG A 58 -4.66 8.99 5.82
N ALA A 59 -3.49 9.61 5.64
CA ALA A 59 -3.40 10.98 5.15
C ALA A 59 -4.00 11.16 3.75
N PHE A 60 -3.87 10.16 2.87
CA PHE A 60 -4.52 10.16 1.57
C PHE A 60 -6.05 10.10 1.70
N ASN A 61 -6.59 9.19 2.51
CA ASN A 61 -8.03 9.02 2.69
C ASN A 61 -8.69 10.18 3.44
N GLU A 62 -8.00 10.81 4.39
CA GLU A 62 -8.53 11.92 5.20
C GLU A 62 -8.28 13.31 4.58
N ARG A 63 -7.61 13.38 3.42
CA ARG A 63 -7.32 14.66 2.78
C ARG A 63 -8.60 15.38 2.36
N ARG A 64 -8.56 16.72 2.36
CA ARG A 64 -9.66 17.53 1.84
C ARG A 64 -9.71 17.49 0.32
N LEU A 65 -10.89 17.24 -0.22
CA LEU A 65 -11.21 17.42 -1.63
C LEU A 65 -11.59 18.89 -1.84
N THR A 66 -10.87 19.59 -2.71
CA THR A 66 -10.98 21.06 -2.86
C THR A 66 -11.44 21.50 -4.24
N ALA A 67 -11.56 20.58 -5.18
CA ALA A 67 -12.04 20.87 -6.53
C ALA A 67 -13.57 20.72 -6.62
N GLU A 68 -14.14 21.25 -7.70
CA GLU A 68 -15.48 20.92 -8.13
C GLU A 68 -15.46 19.60 -8.92
N TYR A 69 -16.41 18.71 -8.63
CA TYR A 69 -16.51 17.40 -9.27
C TYR A 69 -17.88 17.23 -9.93
N PRO A 70 -18.03 17.59 -11.21
CA PRO A 70 -19.30 17.42 -11.93
C PRO A 70 -19.78 15.96 -11.99
N PHE A 71 -18.86 14.99 -11.91
CA PHE A 71 -19.17 13.57 -11.92
C PHE A 71 -18.47 12.83 -10.79
N VAL A 72 -19.17 11.85 -10.21
CA VAL A 72 -18.66 10.95 -9.19
C VAL A 72 -18.90 9.51 -9.65
N LEU A 73 -17.88 8.68 -9.53
CA LEU A 73 -17.94 7.25 -9.81
C LEU A 73 -17.65 6.49 -8.53
N VAL A 74 -18.49 5.49 -8.27
CA VAL A 74 -18.32 4.54 -7.17
C VAL A 74 -18.22 3.15 -7.78
N ASP A 75 -17.26 2.37 -7.31
CA ASP A 75 -17.00 1.00 -7.74
C ASP A 75 -16.82 0.09 -6.52
N ALA A 76 -16.94 -1.22 -6.72
CA ALA A 76 -16.80 -2.23 -5.68
C ALA A 76 -15.96 -3.41 -6.19
N LEU A 77 -14.82 -3.66 -5.55
CA LEU A 77 -14.01 -4.86 -5.77
C LEU A 77 -14.33 -5.90 -4.70
N VAL A 78 -14.87 -7.05 -5.09
CA VAL A 78 -15.11 -8.15 -4.14
C VAL A 78 -13.82 -8.95 -3.94
N LEU A 79 -13.35 -8.98 -2.71
CA LEU A 79 -12.14 -9.66 -2.27
C LEU A 79 -12.48 -10.82 -1.34
N THR A 80 -11.82 -11.95 -1.54
CA THR A 80 -11.85 -13.07 -0.60
C THR A 80 -10.83 -12.79 0.50
N VAL A 81 -11.31 -12.58 1.72
CA VAL A 81 -10.48 -12.25 2.89
C VAL A 81 -10.68 -13.27 4.00
N ARG A 82 -9.71 -13.36 4.92
CA ARG A 82 -9.83 -14.17 6.12
C ARG A 82 -10.11 -13.26 7.31
N GLU A 83 -11.21 -13.49 8.00
CA GLU A 83 -11.66 -12.74 9.17
C GLU A 83 -12.25 -13.72 10.17
N GLU A 84 -11.89 -13.57 11.45
CA GLU A 84 -12.38 -14.44 12.54
C GLU A 84 -12.28 -15.94 12.19
N ASP A 85 -11.12 -16.34 11.64
CA ASP A 85 -10.80 -17.68 11.13
C ASP A 85 -11.62 -18.21 9.94
N CYS A 86 -12.62 -17.45 9.49
CA CYS A 86 -13.46 -17.74 8.34
C CYS A 86 -12.97 -17.06 7.05
N VAL A 87 -13.17 -17.71 5.91
CA VAL A 87 -12.93 -17.11 4.59
C VAL A 87 -14.24 -16.54 4.09
N VAL A 88 -14.28 -15.22 3.90
CA VAL A 88 -15.50 -14.47 3.54
C VAL A 88 -15.25 -13.55 2.36
N SER A 89 -16.29 -13.28 1.59
CA SER A 89 -16.25 -12.26 0.53
C SER A 89 -16.56 -10.90 1.13
N LYS A 90 -15.67 -9.93 0.93
CA LYS A 90 -15.89 -8.52 1.30
C LYS A 90 -15.78 -7.61 0.09
N ALA A 91 -16.64 -6.59 0.04
CA ALA A 91 -16.54 -5.54 -0.96
C ALA A 91 -15.62 -4.42 -0.47
N ALA A 92 -14.57 -4.15 -1.24
CA ALA A 92 -13.75 -2.96 -1.18
C ALA A 92 -14.40 -1.88 -2.05
N LEU A 93 -14.98 -0.86 -1.44
CA LEU A 93 -15.66 0.23 -2.16
C LEU A 93 -14.65 1.32 -2.52
N MET A 94 -14.57 1.74 -3.77
CA MET A 94 -13.72 2.85 -4.19
C MET A 94 -14.56 4.00 -4.72
N ALA A 95 -14.22 5.23 -4.32
CA ALA A 95 -14.83 6.45 -4.85
C ALA A 95 -13.80 7.28 -5.64
N SER A 96 -14.27 7.93 -6.71
CA SER A 96 -13.48 8.86 -7.51
C SER A 96 -14.35 9.95 -8.11
N GLY A 97 -13.79 11.13 -8.29
CA GLY A 97 -14.47 12.26 -8.94
C GLY A 97 -13.77 12.65 -10.23
N ILE A 98 -14.54 13.10 -11.23
CA ILE A 98 -14.01 13.80 -12.40
C ILE A 98 -14.09 15.29 -12.09
N ARG A 99 -12.96 15.98 -12.11
CA ARG A 99 -12.90 17.43 -11.90
C ARG A 99 -13.40 18.19 -13.13
N ALA A 100 -13.67 19.49 -12.96
CA ALA A 100 -14.06 20.37 -14.08
C ALA A 100 -13.05 20.42 -15.23
N ASP A 101 -11.76 20.14 -14.98
CA ASP A 101 -10.71 20.02 -16.00
C ASP A 101 -10.65 18.65 -16.70
N GLY A 102 -11.58 17.75 -16.38
CA GLY A 102 -11.67 16.40 -16.95
C GLY A 102 -10.75 15.37 -16.29
N VAL A 103 -9.94 15.75 -15.29
CA VAL A 103 -9.04 14.81 -14.61
C VAL A 103 -9.79 13.98 -13.58
N ARG A 104 -9.59 12.66 -13.63
CA ARG A 104 -10.10 11.74 -12.60
C ARG A 104 -9.20 11.76 -11.37
N GLU A 105 -9.79 12.02 -10.22
CA GLU A 105 -9.13 11.94 -8.92
C GLU A 105 -9.72 10.79 -8.10
N ILE A 106 -8.86 9.87 -7.63
CA ILE A 106 -9.24 8.79 -6.71
C ILE A 106 -9.37 9.36 -5.30
N TRP A 107 -10.51 9.20 -4.64
CA TRP A 107 -10.69 9.72 -3.28
C TRP A 107 -10.18 8.76 -2.22
N GLY A 108 -10.50 7.48 -2.36
CA GLY A 108 -10.09 6.45 -1.41
C GLY A 108 -10.88 5.16 -1.57
N ILE A 109 -10.56 4.25 -0.66
CA ILE A 109 -11.25 2.99 -0.35
C ILE A 109 -11.83 3.05 1.05
#